data_AF-A0A1E1KGR1-F1
#
_entry.id   AF-A0A1E1KGR1-F1
#
_cell.length_a   1.000
_cell.length_b   1.000
_cell.length_c   1.000
_cell.angle_alpha   90.00
_cell.angle_beta   90.00
_cell.angle_gamma   90.00
#
_symmetry.space_group_name_H-M   'P 1'
#
loop_
_entity.id
_entity.type
_entity.pdbx_description
1 polymer ?
#
loop_
_entity_poly.entity_id
_entity_poly.type
_entity_poly.pdbx_seq_one_letter_code
_entity_poly.pdbx_strand_id
1 'polypeptide(L)'
;MHYTGIPYPMNTPFLPKNTVVKKYLQGYAKELEYRNLIKYIYNITAVESCYYNASGGKALGDGNLGKWPIKFNNGKTFFGECSFWDAVVVAVGTFTQQHKVLIVEGGPSYWEMSRDVAEVSSGKKLGFCQGCK
;
A
#
# COMPACT_ATOMS: atom_id res chain seq x y z
N MET A 1 20.68 -0.25 -0.75
CA MET A 1 19.27 -0.10 -1.17
C MET A 1 18.95 1.37 -1.47
N HIS A 2 19.60 1.97 -2.48
CA HIS A 2 19.27 3.32 -2.94
C HIS A 2 18.86 3.26 -4.41
N TYR A 3 18.04 4.20 -4.88
CA TYR A 3 17.74 4.36 -6.29
C TYR A 3 18.98 4.82 -7.05
N THR A 4 19.17 4.30 -8.26
CA THR A 4 20.27 4.73 -9.13
C THR A 4 20.19 6.24 -9.35
N GLY A 5 21.31 6.93 -9.15
CA GLY A 5 21.38 8.39 -9.28
C GLY A 5 20.93 9.19 -8.04
N ILE A 6 20.43 8.53 -6.98
CA ILE A 6 19.97 9.19 -5.76
C ILE A 6 20.62 8.49 -4.56
N PRO A 7 21.86 8.83 -4.21
CA PRO A 7 22.58 8.14 -3.15
C PRO A 7 22.01 8.48 -1.77
N TYR A 8 22.23 7.59 -0.80
CA TYR A 8 22.04 7.93 0.61
C TYR A 8 23.00 9.06 1.03
N PRO A 9 22.67 9.82 2.10
CA PRO A 9 23.60 10.77 2.69
C PRO A 9 24.94 10.13 3.05
N MET A 10 26.03 10.90 2.96
CA MET A 10 27.35 10.46 3.42
C MET A 10 27.28 9.99 4.87
N ASN A 11 28.02 8.94 5.21
CA ASN A 11 28.04 8.29 6.53
C ASN A 11 26.77 7.52 6.92
N THR A 12 25.86 7.27 5.97
CA THR A 12 24.76 6.31 6.22
C THR A 12 25.34 4.91 6.41
N PRO A 13 25.03 4.20 7.52
CA PRO A 13 25.53 2.85 7.74
C PRO A 13 25.02 1.89 6.66
N PHE A 14 25.77 0.81 6.41
CA PHE A 14 25.43 -0.19 5.39
C PHE A 14 24.02 -0.78 5.58
N LEU A 15 23.62 -0.99 6.84
CA LEU A 15 22.25 -1.34 7.24
C LEU A 15 21.60 -0.14 7.95
N PRO A 16 20.91 0.76 7.22
CA PRO A 16 20.29 1.93 7.80
C PRO A 16 19.08 1.58 8.66
N LYS A 17 18.89 2.32 9.76
CA LYS A 17 17.65 2.30 10.55
C LYS A 17 16.47 2.72 9.65
N ASN A 18 15.27 2.20 9.94
CA ASN A 18 14.05 2.55 9.18
C ASN A 18 13.80 4.07 9.12
N THR A 19 14.16 4.81 10.18
CA THR A 19 14.07 6.28 10.20
C THR A 19 14.90 6.97 9.11
N VAL A 20 16.08 6.42 8.77
CA VAL A 20 16.94 6.93 7.70
C VAL A 20 16.37 6.59 6.33
N VAL A 21 15.88 5.36 6.16
CA VAL A 21 15.22 4.91 4.92
C VAL A 21 13.97 5.77 4.64
N LYS A 22 13.13 6.01 5.65
CA LYS A 22 11.94 6.86 5.54
C LYS A 22 12.29 8.29 5.11
N LYS A 23 13.31 8.90 5.74
CA LYS A 23 13.78 10.26 5.37
C LYS A 23 14.30 10.32 3.94
N TYR A 24 15.04 9.30 3.51
CA TYR A 24 15.53 9.18 2.14
C TYR A 24 14.39 9.12 1.12
N LEU A 25 13.40 8.25 1.34
CA LEU A 25 12.22 8.13 0.46
C LEU A 25 11.38 9.41 0.45
N GLN A 26 11.21 10.08 1.60
CA GLN A 26 10.54 11.37 1.67
C GLN A 26 11.30 12.44 0.88
N GLY A 27 12.64 12.46 0.97
CA GLY A 27 13.48 13.35 0.18
C GLY A 27 13.29 13.16 -1.32
N TYR A 28 13.22 11.91 -1.77
CA TYR A 28 12.90 11.57 -3.16
C TYR A 28 11.50 12.04 -3.58
N ALA A 29 10.49 11.83 -2.72
CA ALA A 29 9.11 12.18 -3.04
C ALA A 29 8.86 13.69 -3.13
N LYS A 30 9.68 14.54 -2.48
CA LYS A 30 9.49 16.01 -2.47
C LYS A 30 9.36 16.63 -3.86
N GLU A 31 10.13 16.16 -4.83
CA GLU A 31 10.05 16.68 -6.19
C GLU A 31 8.72 16.30 -6.87
N LEU A 32 8.25 15.07 -6.63
CA LEU A 32 6.98 14.58 -7.14
C LEU A 32 5.78 15.32 -6.50
N GLU A 33 5.89 15.64 -5.21
CA GLU A 33 4.95 16.49 -4.49
C GLU A 33 4.93 17.91 -5.05
N TYR A 34 6.09 18.51 -5.27
CA TYR A 34 6.22 19.85 -5.84
C TYR A 34 5.59 19.94 -7.24
N ARG A 35 5.76 18.89 -8.06
CA ARG A 35 5.12 18.74 -9.38
C ARG A 35 3.62 18.40 -9.30
N ASN A 36 3.05 18.30 -8.10
CA ASN A 36 1.64 18.03 -7.85
C ASN A 36 1.15 16.69 -8.43
N LEU A 37 2.06 15.72 -8.58
CA LEU A 37 1.77 14.38 -9.09
C LEU A 37 1.21 13.45 -8.02
N ILE A 38 1.50 13.72 -6.74
CA ILE A 38 1.01 12.95 -5.60
C ILE A 38 -0.22 13.65 -5.01
N LYS A 39 -1.34 12.92 -4.92
CA LYS A 39 -2.58 13.39 -4.29
C LYS A 39 -2.80 12.66 -2.98
N TYR A 40 -2.56 13.35 -1.87
CA TYR A 40 -2.79 12.83 -0.53
C TYR A 40 -4.27 12.81 -0.16
N ILE A 41 -4.68 11.85 0.67
CA ILE A 41 -6.07 11.70 1.15
C ILE A 41 -7.02 11.28 0.02
N TYR A 42 -6.52 10.66 -1.04
CA TYR A 42 -7.33 10.05 -2.10
C TYR A 42 -7.28 8.54 -1.92
N ASN A 43 -8.31 7.97 -1.34
CA ASN A 43 -8.42 6.51 -1.19
C ASN A 43 -9.03 5.92 -2.47
N ILE A 44 -8.23 5.16 -3.23
CA ILE A 44 -8.71 4.46 -4.42
C ILE A 44 -9.58 3.27 -3.98
N THR A 45 -10.85 3.27 -4.37
CA THR A 45 -11.81 2.23 -3.96
C THR A 45 -11.98 1.15 -5.01
N ALA A 46 -11.87 1.50 -6.29
CA ALA A 46 -11.95 0.52 -7.38
C ALA A 46 -11.16 0.98 -8.61
N VAL A 47 -10.56 0.01 -9.28
CA VAL A 47 -9.99 0.13 -10.62
C VAL A 47 -10.77 -0.85 -11.48
N GLU A 48 -11.66 -0.33 -12.32
CA GLU A 48 -12.51 -1.17 -13.17
C GLU A 48 -11.95 -1.16 -14.60
N SER A 49 -11.90 -2.33 -15.24
CA SER A 49 -11.62 -2.40 -16.68
C SER A 49 -12.94 -2.12 -17.42
N CYS A 50 -12.99 -1.08 -18.26
CA CYS A 50 -14.11 -0.88 -19.17
C CYS A 50 -14.04 -1.92 -20.29
N TYR A 51 -14.87 -2.97 -20.22
CA TYR A 51 -15.17 -3.81 -21.39
C TYR A 51 -16.43 -3.29 -22.08
N TYR A 52 -16.32 -2.99 -23.37
CA TYR A 52 -17.47 -2.80 -24.25
C TYR A 52 -17.98 -4.18 -24.68
N ASN A 53 -19.28 -4.42 -24.53
CA ASN A 53 -19.96 -5.62 -24.98
C ASN A 53 -20.41 -5.46 -26.44
N ALA A 54 -20.38 -6.57 -27.19
CA ALA A 54 -20.70 -6.66 -28.62
C ALA A 54 -22.17 -6.29 -28.99
N SER A 55 -22.99 -5.99 -27.99
CA SER A 55 -24.39 -5.54 -28.11
C SER A 55 -24.58 -4.05 -27.74
N GLY A 56 -23.49 -3.28 -27.63
CA GLY A 56 -23.53 -1.81 -27.64
C GLY A 56 -24.05 -1.11 -26.38
N GLY A 57 -24.00 -1.74 -25.20
CA GLY A 57 -24.55 -1.16 -23.96
C GLY A 57 -23.69 -1.32 -22.70
N LYS A 58 -22.75 -0.38 -22.50
CA LYS A 58 -22.64 0.53 -21.32
C LYS A 58 -21.58 1.59 -21.67
N ALA A 59 -22.00 2.60 -22.43
CA ALA A 59 -21.16 3.72 -22.82
C ALA A 59 -21.01 4.70 -21.64
N LEU A 60 -19.84 4.70 -20.99
CA LEU A 60 -19.29 5.97 -20.53
C LEU A 60 -18.89 6.65 -21.84
N GLY A 61 -19.59 7.73 -22.20
CA GLY A 61 -19.71 8.28 -23.57
C GLY A 61 -18.44 8.24 -24.42
N ASP A 62 -18.63 8.16 -25.74
CA ASP A 62 -17.67 7.83 -26.82
C ASP A 62 -16.21 8.33 -26.69
N GLY A 63 -15.90 9.33 -25.86
CA GLY A 63 -14.53 9.80 -25.58
C GLY A 63 -13.70 9.01 -24.57
N ASN A 64 -14.27 7.97 -23.92
CA ASN A 64 -13.58 7.19 -22.87
C ASN A 64 -13.39 5.69 -23.21
N LEU A 65 -13.60 5.32 -24.48
CA LEU A 65 -13.26 4.01 -25.03
C LEU A 65 -11.79 3.67 -24.75
N GLY A 66 -11.54 2.49 -24.17
CA GLY A 66 -10.18 1.98 -23.90
C GLY A 66 -9.50 2.55 -22.65
N LYS A 67 -10.20 3.38 -21.85
CA LYS A 67 -9.66 3.94 -20.60
C LYS A 67 -10.05 3.12 -19.37
N TRP A 68 -9.25 3.27 -18.32
CA TRP A 68 -9.46 2.71 -17.00
C TRP A 68 -10.16 3.72 -16.09
N PRO A 69 -11.44 3.51 -15.73
CA PRO A 69 -12.09 4.26 -14.66
C PRO A 69 -11.49 3.91 -13.29
N ILE A 70 -11.10 4.96 -12.57
CA ILE A 70 -10.57 4.91 -11.22
C ILE A 70 -11.56 5.61 -10.30
N LYS A 71 -12.18 4.84 -9.42
CA LYS A 71 -13.06 5.35 -8.38
C LYS A 71 -12.25 5.65 -7.13
N PHE A 72 -12.48 6.80 -6.53
CA PHE A 72 -11.77 7.21 -5.34
C PHE A 72 -12.65 8.04 -4.40
N ASN A 73 -12.25 8.09 -3.13
CA ASN A 73 -12.89 8.89 -2.11
C ASN A 73 -11.85 9.84 -1.49
N ASN A 74 -12.14 11.13 -1.51
CA ASN A 74 -11.28 12.18 -0.96
C ASN A 74 -11.80 12.77 0.38
N GLY A 75 -12.84 12.17 0.96
CA GLY A 75 -13.49 12.60 2.20
C GLY A 75 -14.32 13.89 2.09
N LYS A 76 -14.35 14.55 0.93
CA LYS A 76 -15.11 15.79 0.70
C LYS A 76 -16.48 15.54 0.07
N THR A 77 -16.59 14.48 -0.73
CA THR A 77 -17.80 14.11 -1.47
C THR A 77 -18.40 12.84 -0.90
N PHE A 78 -19.71 12.87 -0.62
CA PHE A 78 -20.45 11.70 -0.10
C PHE A 78 -20.59 10.60 -1.15
N PHE A 79 -20.69 11.00 -2.42
CA PHE A 79 -20.66 10.11 -3.57
C PHE A 79 -19.22 10.09 -4.10
N GLY A 80 -18.61 8.91 -4.16
CA GLY A 80 -17.24 8.75 -4.64
C GLY A 80 -17.03 9.35 -6.04
N GLU A 81 -15.81 9.84 -6.28
CA GLU A 81 -15.42 10.47 -7.53
C GLU A 81 -14.83 9.44 -8.51
N CYS A 82 -14.85 9.76 -9.81
CA CYS A 82 -14.35 8.90 -10.87
C CYS A 82 -13.46 9.67 -11.84
N SER A 83 -12.33 9.09 -12.24
CA SER A 83 -11.41 9.63 -13.26
C SER A 83 -11.02 8.55 -14.27
N PHE A 84 -10.70 8.94 -15.50
CA PHE A 84 -10.38 8.01 -16.59
C PHE A 84 -8.93 8.16 -17.02
N TRP A 85 -8.21 7.03 -17.09
CA TRP A 85 -6.77 7.00 -17.41
C TRP A 85 -6.46 5.98 -18.50
N ASP A 86 -5.49 6.28 -19.35
CA ASP A 86 -5.09 5.35 -20.42
C ASP A 86 -4.32 4.14 -19.87
N ALA A 87 -3.66 4.29 -18.72
CA ALA A 87 -2.93 3.23 -18.03
C ALA A 87 -3.00 3.40 -16.51
N VAL A 88 -2.83 2.28 -15.80
CA VAL A 88 -2.82 2.23 -14.34
C VAL A 88 -1.65 1.40 -13.86
N VAL A 89 -0.86 1.94 -12.93
CA VAL A 89 0.21 1.22 -12.24
C VAL A 89 -0.18 1.05 -10.78
N VAL A 90 -0.24 -0.20 -10.31
CA VAL A 90 -0.65 -0.53 -8.94
C VAL A 90 0.59 -0.73 -8.06
N ALA A 91 0.74 0.13 -7.04
CA ALA A 91 1.89 0.14 -6.14
C ALA A 91 1.48 0.18 -4.64
N VAL A 92 0.48 -0.62 -4.25
CA VAL A 92 -0.09 -0.64 -2.88
C VAL A 92 0.76 -1.38 -1.83
N GLY A 93 1.83 -2.04 -2.25
CA GLY A 93 2.62 -2.94 -1.41
C GLY A 93 1.84 -4.21 -1.02
N THR A 94 2.55 -5.29 -0.70
CA THR A 94 1.95 -6.58 -0.29
C THR A 94 1.94 -6.78 1.23
N PHE A 95 2.70 -5.96 1.97
CA PHE A 95 2.88 -6.07 3.42
C PHE A 95 1.66 -5.61 4.24
N THR A 96 0.59 -5.13 3.59
CA THR A 96 -0.66 -4.72 4.24
C THR A 96 -1.65 -5.88 4.42
N GLN A 97 -1.34 -7.07 3.88
CA GLN A 97 -2.15 -8.25 4.15
C GLN A 97 -1.93 -8.71 5.59
N GLN A 98 -3.02 -8.75 6.35
CA GLN A 98 -3.02 -9.32 7.69
C GLN A 98 -2.73 -10.82 7.60
N HIS A 99 -1.50 -11.22 7.90
CA HIS A 99 -1.15 -12.62 8.02
C HIS A 99 -1.56 -13.13 9.42
N LYS A 100 -2.30 -14.25 9.45
CA LYS A 100 -2.54 -15.00 10.68
C LYS A 100 -1.32 -15.87 10.95
N VAL A 101 -0.51 -15.48 11.92
CA VAL A 101 0.70 -16.21 12.32
C VAL A 101 0.41 -17.04 13.56
N LEU A 102 0.61 -18.36 13.49
CA LEU A 102 0.57 -19.26 14.63
C LEU A 102 2.02 -19.61 15.01
N ILE A 103 2.45 -19.20 16.20
CA ILE A 103 3.76 -19.57 16.76
C ILE A 103 3.51 -20.73 17.72
N VAL A 104 4.10 -21.90 17.44
CA VAL A 104 3.97 -23.11 18.26
C VAL A 104 5.30 -23.41 18.94
N GLU A 105 5.58 -22.72 20.05
CA GLU A 105 6.79 -22.95 20.86
C GLU A 105 6.52 -22.65 22.35
N GLY A 106 7.24 -23.35 23.25
CA GLY A 106 7.17 -23.17 24.71
C GLY A 106 8.44 -22.59 25.34
N GLY A 107 9.43 -22.18 24.54
CA GLY A 107 10.73 -21.65 24.99
C GLY A 107 10.81 -20.12 25.01
N PRO A 108 11.92 -19.52 25.47
CA PRO A 108 12.09 -18.06 25.53
C PRO A 108 12.00 -17.36 24.17
N SER A 109 12.38 -18.05 23.09
CA SER A 109 12.27 -17.60 21.68
C SER A 109 10.85 -17.18 21.30
N TYR A 110 9.83 -17.84 21.86
CA TYR A 110 8.42 -17.48 21.65
C TYR A 110 8.13 -16.03 22.08
N TRP A 111 8.68 -15.59 23.21
CA TRP A 111 8.37 -14.25 23.76
C TRP A 111 9.00 -13.11 22.96
N GLU A 112 10.12 -13.37 22.29
CA GLU A 112 10.77 -12.40 21.41
C GLU A 112 10.10 -12.39 20.05
N MET A 113 9.94 -13.56 19.42
CA MET A 113 9.27 -13.65 18.11
C MET A 113 7.81 -13.19 18.15
N SER A 114 7.06 -13.51 19.20
CA SER A 114 5.66 -13.07 19.31
C SER A 114 5.52 -11.56 19.50
N ARG A 115 6.54 -10.90 20.08
CA ARG A 115 6.57 -9.44 20.22
C ARG A 115 6.84 -8.78 18.88
N ASP A 116 7.88 -9.25 18.18
CA ASP A 116 8.26 -8.70 16.88
C ASP A 116 7.17 -8.95 15.82
N VAL A 117 6.54 -10.12 15.85
CA VAL A 117 5.41 -10.45 14.97
C VAL A 117 4.16 -9.64 15.33
N ALA A 118 3.90 -9.37 16.61
CA ALA A 118 2.76 -8.54 17.02
C ALA A 118 2.90 -7.07 16.61
N GLU A 119 4.12 -6.54 16.51
CA GLU A 119 4.33 -5.16 16.03
C GLU A 119 3.96 -4.98 14.56
N VAL A 120 4.05 -6.05 13.76
CA VAL A 120 3.80 -6.01 12.30
C VAL A 120 2.48 -6.66 11.88
N SER A 121 1.85 -7.45 12.76
CA SER A 121 0.54 -8.06 12.52
C SER A 121 -0.53 -7.30 13.30
N SER A 122 -1.53 -6.76 12.59
CA SER A 122 -2.66 -6.02 13.20
C SER A 122 -3.70 -6.94 13.85
N GLY A 123 -3.28 -8.12 14.31
CA GLY A 123 -4.13 -9.16 14.89
C GLY A 123 -4.23 -9.06 16.41
N LYS A 124 -5.37 -9.48 16.97
CA LYS A 124 -5.53 -9.68 18.42
C LYS A 124 -4.65 -10.85 18.87
N LYS A 125 -3.76 -10.63 19.83
CA LYS A 125 -3.05 -11.73 20.52
C LYS A 125 -4.10 -12.63 21.19
N LEU A 126 -4.36 -13.79 20.59
CA LEU A 126 -5.15 -14.82 21.24
C LEU A 126 -4.23 -15.47 22.28
N GLY A 127 -4.66 -15.42 23.53
CA GLY A 127 -3.86 -15.82 24.68
C GLY A 127 -3.39 -17.28 24.62
N PHE A 128 -2.52 -17.60 25.56
CA PHE A 128 -1.89 -18.89 25.73
C PHE A 128 -2.93 -19.99 26.05
N CYS A 129 -2.93 -21.10 25.32
CA CYS A 129 -3.65 -22.30 25.72
C CYS A 129 -2.70 -23.16 26.57
N GLN A 130 -2.73 -22.94 27.89
CA GLN A 130 -2.03 -23.80 28.83
C GLN A 130 -2.93 -25.00 29.14
N GLY A 131 -2.80 -26.05 28.33
CA GLY A 131 -3.50 -27.32 28.56
C GLY A 131 -4.59 -27.63 27.55
N CYS A 132 -4.20 -28.11 26.38
CA CYS A 132 -4.92 -29.24 25.81
C CYS A 132 -4.42 -30.48 26.57
N LYS A 133 -5.22 -30.96 27.52
CA LYS A 133 -5.15 -32.36 27.93
C LYS A 133 -5.68 -33.22 26.80
#